data_AF-A0A7C3QCN6-F1
#
_entry.id   AF-A0A7C3QCN6-F1
#
_cell.length_a   1.000
_cell.length_b   1.000
_cell.length_c   1.000
_cell.angle_alpha   90.00
_cell.angle_beta   90.00
_cell.angle_gamma   90.00
#
_symmetry.space_group_name_H-M   'P 1'
#
loop_
_entity.id
_entity.type
_entity.pdbx_description
1 polymer ?
#
loop_
_entity_poly.entity_id
_entity_poly.type
_entity_poly.pdbx_seq_one_letter_code
_entity_poly.pdbx_strand_id
1 'polypeptide(L)'
;MTKKKNAFYAQSGGVTAVINATACGVIETARGHKDKIGKVYAGRNGIIGALTEDLIDTSRESASAIAALRHTPSGAFGSCRYKLKGLEENRREYERLIAVFEAHNIGYFFYNGGGDSADTCLKVSQLSERMGYPIQAIHVPKTVDNDLPITDNCPGFGSVAKYIAISTLEASFDVASMAKTSTKVFVLEVMGRHAGWIAAAGGMASTEKDELPIVILFPEVTFNKKRFLDKVKTMVKEFGYCSVVVSEGVRDRSGKFLADQGLRDAFGHAQLGGVAPVVANIIKEGLGYKYHWGVADYLQRAARHIASKTDVEQAYAMGRAAVQFALQGHNSVMPTIVRASNKPYRWKVGMAPLKKVANVEKMMPKSFISRDGFGITKRCRDYLAPLMRGEDYPPYKDGLPRYVRLKNVAVKKKLNQDFKI
;
A
#
# COMPACT_ATOMS: atom_id res chain seq x y z
N MET A 1 9.06 40.45 7.10
CA MET A 1 8.87 39.01 7.39
C MET A 1 8.55 38.29 6.09
N THR A 2 9.32 37.27 5.70
CA THR A 2 9.00 36.45 4.53
C THR A 2 7.63 35.80 4.72
N LYS A 3 6.75 35.91 3.72
CA LYS A 3 5.38 35.38 3.79
C LYS A 3 5.44 33.86 3.91
N LYS A 4 4.80 33.30 4.94
CA LYS A 4 4.74 31.83 5.17
C LYS A 4 4.25 31.13 3.91
N LYS A 5 4.89 30.01 3.55
CA LYS A 5 4.48 29.17 2.43
C LYS A 5 3.36 28.22 2.85
N ASN A 6 2.44 27.97 1.94
CA ASN A 6 1.41 26.94 2.07
C ASN A 6 2.01 25.56 1.76
N ALA A 7 1.33 24.51 2.17
CA ALA A 7 1.65 23.13 1.84
C ALA A 7 0.62 22.54 0.88
N PHE A 8 1.06 21.60 0.05
CA PHE A 8 0.21 20.75 -0.76
C PHE A 8 0.43 19.30 -0.39
N TYR A 9 -0.68 18.57 -0.26
CA TYR A 9 -0.71 17.13 -0.01
C TYR A 9 -1.47 16.41 -1.11
N ALA A 10 -0.97 15.27 -1.59
CA ALA A 10 -1.74 14.42 -2.48
C ALA A 10 -1.45 12.94 -2.25
N GLN A 11 -2.46 12.12 -2.52
CA GLN A 11 -2.38 10.66 -2.52
C GLN A 11 -2.20 10.14 -3.95
N SER A 12 -1.37 9.11 -4.11
CA SER A 12 -0.98 8.59 -5.42
C SER A 12 -1.03 7.06 -5.49
N GLY A 13 -1.53 6.55 -6.61
CA GLY A 13 -1.66 5.12 -6.89
C GLY A 13 -2.81 4.46 -6.12
N GLY A 14 -2.69 3.14 -5.94
CA GLY A 14 -3.63 2.37 -5.11
C GLY A 14 -3.64 2.86 -3.66
N VAL A 15 -4.85 3.03 -3.11
CA VAL A 15 -5.07 3.44 -1.72
C VAL A 15 -4.87 2.27 -0.76
N THR A 16 -4.76 2.55 0.54
CA THR A 16 -4.63 1.53 1.60
C THR A 16 -5.64 1.79 2.71
N ALA A 17 -5.72 0.88 3.67
CA ALA A 17 -6.56 1.04 4.85
C ALA A 17 -6.07 2.21 5.73
N VAL A 18 -4.79 2.58 5.66
CA VAL A 18 -4.14 3.52 6.59
C VAL A 18 -3.53 4.75 5.91
N ILE A 19 -3.68 4.91 4.59
CA ILE A 19 -3.14 6.09 3.86
C ILE A 19 -3.72 7.41 4.40
N ASN A 20 -4.94 7.39 4.94
CA ASN A 20 -5.55 8.51 5.64
C ASN A 20 -4.98 8.74 7.05
N ALA A 21 -4.43 7.73 7.73
CA ALA A 21 -3.69 7.94 8.96
C ALA A 21 -2.40 8.75 8.69
N THR A 22 -1.74 8.49 7.57
CA THR A 22 -0.64 9.34 7.07
C THR A 22 -1.11 10.75 6.75
N ALA A 23 -2.26 10.91 6.08
CA ALA A 23 -2.85 12.23 5.82
C ALA A 23 -3.12 13.00 7.12
N CYS A 24 -3.70 12.32 8.12
CA CYS A 24 -3.93 12.85 9.45
C CYS A 24 -2.62 13.37 10.07
N GLY A 25 -1.56 12.55 10.06
CA GLY A 25 -0.24 12.92 10.57
C GLY A 25 0.34 14.17 9.87
N VAL A 26 0.20 14.29 8.55
CA VAL A 26 0.64 15.49 7.81
C VAL A 26 -0.18 16.73 8.24
N ILE A 27 -1.50 16.64 8.19
CA ILE A 27 -2.38 17.80 8.39
C ILE A 27 -2.34 18.29 9.84
N GLU A 28 -2.38 17.38 10.83
CA GLU A 28 -2.31 17.75 12.24
C GLU A 28 -0.96 18.37 12.59
N THR A 29 0.15 17.80 12.09
CA THR A 29 1.49 18.34 12.33
C THR A 29 1.64 19.72 11.70
N ALA A 30 1.20 19.91 10.45
CA ALA A 30 1.24 21.21 9.80
C ALA A 30 0.36 22.25 10.53
N ARG A 31 -0.82 21.85 11.03
CA ARG A 31 -1.69 22.71 11.87
C ARG A 31 -1.07 23.06 13.22
N GLY A 32 -0.18 22.22 13.76
CA GLY A 32 0.61 22.52 14.95
C GLY A 32 1.71 23.55 14.73
N HIS A 33 2.11 23.79 13.47
CA HIS A 33 3.19 24.70 13.08
C HIS A 33 2.69 25.88 12.23
N LYS A 34 1.56 26.49 12.62
CA LYS A 34 0.96 27.67 11.93
C LYS A 34 1.88 28.89 11.89
N ASP A 35 2.90 28.93 12.76
CA ASP A 35 3.97 29.92 12.77
C ASP A 35 4.87 29.79 11.52
N LYS A 36 5.03 28.58 10.97
CA LYS A 36 5.91 28.27 9.83
C LYS A 36 5.17 27.92 8.54
N ILE A 37 4.10 27.14 8.64
CA ILE A 37 3.28 26.68 7.50
C ILE A 37 1.97 27.46 7.47
N GLY A 38 1.60 27.93 6.28
CA GLY A 38 0.30 28.55 6.03
C GLY A 38 -0.85 27.54 5.99
N LYS A 39 -1.64 27.58 4.91
CA LYS A 39 -2.69 26.59 4.67
C LYS A 39 -2.09 25.27 4.16
N VAL A 40 -2.80 24.18 4.44
CA VAL A 40 -2.56 22.88 3.79
C VAL A 40 -3.66 22.66 2.77
N TYR A 41 -3.28 22.64 1.50
CA TYR A 41 -4.15 22.24 0.41
C TYR A 41 -3.99 20.75 0.11
N ALA A 42 -5.05 20.12 -0.38
CA ALA A 42 -4.97 18.77 -0.93
C ALA A 42 -5.31 18.76 -2.42
N GLY A 43 -4.69 17.89 -3.21
CA GLY A 43 -5.09 17.67 -4.60
C GLY A 43 -6.29 16.75 -4.68
N ARG A 44 -7.40 17.21 -5.29
CA ARG A 44 -8.52 16.32 -5.57
C ARG A 44 -8.08 15.25 -6.57
N ASN A 45 -8.32 13.98 -6.26
CA ASN A 45 -7.90 12.85 -7.08
C ASN A 45 -6.38 12.82 -7.34
N GLY A 46 -5.57 13.19 -6.34
CA GLY A 46 -4.12 13.10 -6.41
C GLY A 46 -3.45 14.23 -7.19
N ILE A 47 -2.42 13.89 -7.97
CA ILE A 47 -1.64 14.90 -8.71
C ILE A 47 -2.41 15.56 -9.85
N ILE A 48 -3.43 14.87 -10.37
CA ILE A 48 -4.34 15.44 -11.38
C ILE A 48 -4.99 16.72 -10.86
N GLY A 49 -5.44 16.73 -9.60
CA GLY A 49 -6.03 17.93 -8.99
C GLY A 49 -5.07 19.10 -8.93
N ALA A 50 -3.75 18.87 -8.80
CA ALA A 50 -2.78 19.95 -8.95
C ALA A 50 -2.70 20.44 -10.40
N LEU A 51 -2.59 19.53 -11.37
CA LEU A 51 -2.51 19.89 -12.80
C LEU A 51 -3.74 20.69 -13.26
N THR A 52 -4.94 20.28 -12.87
CA THR A 52 -6.20 20.95 -13.24
C THR A 52 -6.61 22.08 -12.30
N GLU A 53 -5.77 22.42 -11.31
CA GLU A 53 -6.04 23.43 -10.27
C GLU A 53 -7.34 23.16 -9.46
N ASP A 54 -7.69 21.88 -9.27
CA ASP A 54 -8.76 21.42 -8.39
C ASP A 54 -8.19 21.08 -7.01
N LEU A 55 -7.90 22.14 -6.25
CA LEU A 55 -7.35 22.05 -4.91
C LEU A 55 -8.48 22.04 -3.86
N ILE A 56 -8.24 21.36 -2.75
CA ILE A 56 -9.12 21.26 -1.58
C ILE A 56 -8.52 22.08 -0.43
N ASP A 57 -9.32 22.95 0.20
CA ASP A 57 -8.91 23.68 1.41
C ASP A 57 -9.18 22.83 2.66
N THR A 58 -8.15 22.14 3.15
CA THR A 58 -8.28 21.29 4.35
C THR A 58 -8.55 22.09 5.63
N SER A 59 -8.38 23.42 5.63
CA SER A 59 -8.71 24.26 6.80
C SER A 59 -10.21 24.37 7.05
N ARG A 60 -11.04 23.98 6.08
CA ARG A 60 -12.51 23.94 6.20
C ARG A 60 -13.02 22.66 6.88
N GLU A 61 -12.13 21.70 7.13
CA GLU A 61 -12.41 20.49 7.91
C GLU A 61 -12.18 20.75 9.40
N SER A 62 -13.09 20.26 10.25
CA SER A 62 -12.92 20.33 11.71
C SER A 62 -11.72 19.50 12.18
N ALA A 63 -11.22 19.79 13.38
CA ALA A 63 -10.18 18.97 14.01
C ALA A 63 -10.65 17.51 14.19
N SER A 64 -11.91 17.30 14.60
CA SER A 64 -12.50 15.96 14.73
C SER A 64 -12.60 15.21 13.41
N ALA A 65 -12.90 15.89 12.30
CA ALA A 65 -12.93 15.26 10.98
C ALA A 65 -11.54 14.83 10.50
N ILE A 66 -10.52 15.66 10.75
CA ILE A 66 -9.12 15.30 10.46
C ILE A 66 -8.66 14.14 11.35
N ALA A 67 -8.93 14.16 12.66
CA ALA A 67 -8.59 13.07 13.56
C ALA A 67 -9.24 11.73 13.11
N ALA A 68 -10.48 11.79 12.62
CA ALA A 68 -11.21 10.62 12.13
C ALA A 68 -10.61 9.97 10.86
N LEU A 69 -9.71 10.66 10.15
CA LEU A 69 -8.93 10.06 9.06
C LEU A 69 -8.04 8.92 9.55
N ARG A 70 -7.57 8.95 10.81
CA ARG A 70 -6.73 7.89 11.41
C ARG A 70 -7.43 6.52 11.40
N HIS A 71 -8.76 6.52 11.41
CA HIS A 71 -9.57 5.31 11.41
C HIS A 71 -10.51 5.18 10.20
N THR A 72 -10.19 5.81 9.07
CA THR A 72 -10.99 5.76 7.83
C THR A 72 -10.17 5.22 6.66
N PRO A 73 -10.63 4.17 5.94
CA PRO A 73 -9.89 3.55 4.84
C PRO A 73 -9.83 4.44 3.59
N SER A 74 -9.08 3.97 2.59
CA SER A 74 -9.01 4.56 1.25
C SER A 74 -8.43 5.97 1.24
N GLY A 75 -8.57 6.71 0.14
CA GLY A 75 -8.08 8.08 0.02
C GLY A 75 -9.18 9.11 0.20
N ALA A 76 -9.18 9.86 1.31
CA ALA A 76 -10.20 10.85 1.64
C ALA A 76 -10.28 12.04 0.65
N PHE A 77 -9.22 12.25 -0.14
CA PHE A 77 -9.13 13.29 -1.17
C PHE A 77 -9.27 12.74 -2.60
N GLY A 78 -9.49 11.43 -2.73
CA GLY A 78 -9.28 10.71 -3.99
C GLY A 78 -7.80 10.44 -4.27
N SER A 79 -7.54 9.59 -5.25
CA SER A 79 -6.19 9.25 -5.73
C SER A 79 -6.25 9.03 -7.24
N CYS A 80 -5.11 8.95 -7.91
CA CYS A 80 -5.02 8.65 -9.33
C CYS A 80 -3.85 7.73 -9.65
N ARG A 81 -3.94 7.10 -10.83
CA ARG A 81 -2.89 6.31 -11.46
C ARG A 81 -2.23 7.10 -12.62
N TYR A 82 -2.00 8.40 -12.41
CA TYR A 82 -1.39 9.29 -13.42
C TYR A 82 0.12 9.36 -13.23
N LYS A 83 0.89 8.97 -14.25
CA LYS A 83 2.35 8.99 -14.24
C LYS A 83 2.88 10.26 -14.89
N LEU A 84 3.60 11.07 -14.12
CA LEU A 84 4.43 12.13 -14.70
C LEU A 84 5.70 11.46 -15.25
N LYS A 85 5.86 11.44 -16.57
CA LYS A 85 6.98 10.75 -17.24
C LYS A 85 8.29 11.53 -17.07
N GLY A 86 9.32 11.17 -17.84
CA GLY A 86 10.59 11.90 -17.85
C GLY A 86 10.42 13.39 -18.15
N LEU A 87 11.40 14.20 -17.76
CA LEU A 87 11.39 15.65 -17.99
C LEU A 87 11.28 16.00 -19.48
N GLU A 88 11.95 15.24 -20.33
CA GLU A 88 11.93 15.43 -21.78
C GLU A 88 10.56 15.14 -22.39
N GLU A 89 9.82 14.19 -21.82
CA GLU A 89 8.50 13.77 -22.31
C GLU A 89 7.36 14.63 -21.75
N ASN A 90 7.43 15.06 -20.48
CA ASN A 90 6.32 15.69 -19.76
C ASN A 90 6.68 17.06 -19.15
N ARG A 91 7.56 17.84 -19.78
CA ARG A 91 7.92 19.20 -19.33
C ARG A 91 6.70 20.09 -19.03
N ARG A 92 5.69 20.03 -19.90
CA ARG A 92 4.41 20.77 -19.78
C ARG A 92 3.70 20.51 -18.44
N GLU A 93 3.70 19.28 -17.95
CA GLU A 93 3.01 18.93 -16.69
C GLU A 93 3.76 19.48 -15.48
N TYR A 94 5.08 19.37 -15.49
CA TYR A 94 5.91 19.90 -14.41
C TYR A 94 5.85 21.42 -14.32
N GLU A 95 5.91 22.11 -15.46
CA GLU A 95 5.74 23.56 -15.53
C GLU A 95 4.35 23.96 -15.02
N ARG A 96 3.31 23.22 -15.40
CA ARG A 96 1.96 23.44 -14.86
C ARG A 96 1.89 23.27 -13.35
N LEU A 97 2.49 22.21 -12.79
CA LEU A 97 2.51 21.98 -11.35
C LEU A 97 3.17 23.15 -10.61
N ILE A 98 4.32 23.61 -11.09
CA ILE A 98 5.06 24.72 -10.47
C ILE A 98 4.26 26.02 -10.57
N ALA A 99 3.62 26.31 -11.71
CA ALA A 99 2.76 27.48 -11.87
C ALA A 99 1.56 27.47 -10.91
N VAL A 100 0.91 26.32 -10.72
CA VAL A 100 -0.20 26.17 -9.76
C VAL A 100 0.32 26.37 -8.33
N PHE A 101 1.45 25.76 -7.98
CA PHE A 101 2.03 25.91 -6.66
C PHE A 101 2.44 27.37 -6.37
N GLU A 102 3.03 28.05 -7.35
CA GLU A 102 3.37 29.46 -7.25
C GLU A 102 2.14 30.35 -7.02
N ALA A 103 1.09 30.20 -7.85
CA ALA A 103 -0.16 30.97 -7.73
C ALA A 103 -0.84 30.81 -6.37
N HIS A 104 -0.70 29.63 -5.75
CA HIS A 104 -1.26 29.32 -4.43
C HIS A 104 -0.26 29.50 -3.27
N ASN A 105 0.92 30.07 -3.53
CA ASN A 105 1.99 30.28 -2.57
C ASN A 105 2.41 29.00 -1.83
N ILE A 106 2.44 27.87 -2.52
CA ILE A 106 2.78 26.54 -1.99
C ILE A 106 4.29 26.34 -2.08
N GLY A 107 4.97 26.15 -0.95
CA GLY A 107 6.41 25.87 -0.89
C GLY A 107 6.75 24.47 -0.36
N TYR A 108 5.74 23.71 0.09
CA TYR A 108 5.89 22.35 0.59
C TYR A 108 5.03 21.40 -0.22
N PHE A 109 5.63 20.33 -0.74
CA PHE A 109 4.97 19.29 -1.53
C PHE A 109 5.12 17.94 -0.84
N PHE A 110 4.04 17.45 -0.22
CA PHE A 110 3.98 16.16 0.45
C PHE A 110 3.23 15.15 -0.43
N TYR A 111 3.95 14.20 -1.03
CA TYR A 111 3.35 13.25 -1.97
C TYR A 111 3.33 11.83 -1.41
N ASN A 112 2.13 11.36 -1.07
CA ASN A 112 1.90 10.11 -0.37
C ASN A 112 1.60 8.97 -1.35
N GLY A 113 2.58 8.10 -1.57
CA GLY A 113 2.57 7.21 -2.74
C GLY A 113 3.61 6.09 -2.71
N GLY A 114 3.76 5.41 -3.83
CA GLY A 114 4.77 4.35 -4.01
C GLY A 114 6.06 4.88 -4.67
N GLY A 115 6.86 3.98 -5.26
CA GLY A 115 8.15 4.33 -5.87
C GLY A 115 8.07 5.41 -6.96
N ASP A 116 7.06 5.36 -7.84
CA ASP A 116 6.82 6.39 -8.86
C ASP A 116 6.58 7.79 -8.25
N SER A 117 6.01 7.85 -7.04
CA SER A 117 5.78 9.10 -6.33
C SER A 117 7.07 9.67 -5.75
N ALA A 118 8.03 8.81 -5.37
CA ALA A 118 9.38 9.23 -4.97
C ALA A 118 10.11 9.91 -6.13
N ASP A 119 10.03 9.33 -7.33
CA ASP A 119 10.58 9.91 -8.57
C ASP A 119 9.93 11.27 -8.89
N THR A 120 8.60 11.36 -8.76
CA THR A 120 7.87 12.63 -8.92
C THR A 120 8.36 13.71 -7.97
N CYS A 121 8.51 13.41 -6.68
CA CYS A 121 9.03 14.38 -5.70
C CYS A 121 10.44 14.85 -6.05
N LEU A 122 11.32 13.94 -6.46
CA LEU A 122 12.70 14.28 -6.85
C LEU A 122 12.72 15.26 -8.03
N LYS A 123 11.91 15.01 -9.05
CA LYS A 123 11.82 15.88 -10.24
C LYS A 123 11.21 17.24 -9.92
N VAL A 124 10.13 17.28 -9.12
CA VAL A 124 9.52 18.55 -8.67
C VAL A 124 10.53 19.40 -7.91
N SER A 125 11.29 18.81 -6.98
CA SER A 125 12.34 19.51 -6.25
C SER A 125 13.35 20.16 -7.20
N GLN A 126 13.95 19.39 -8.10
CA GLN A 126 15.01 19.86 -9.00
C GLN A 126 14.54 20.93 -10.00
N LEU A 127 13.32 20.76 -10.53
CA LEU A 127 12.76 21.72 -11.49
C LEU A 127 12.34 23.02 -10.85
N SER A 128 11.74 22.95 -9.66
CA SER A 128 11.26 24.13 -8.94
C SER A 128 12.40 25.11 -8.65
N GLU A 129 13.59 24.60 -8.31
CA GLU A 129 14.82 25.39 -8.16
C GLU A 129 15.24 26.04 -9.48
N ARG A 130 15.27 25.29 -10.58
CA ARG A 130 15.62 25.82 -11.92
C ARG A 130 14.64 26.87 -12.44
N MET A 131 13.38 26.79 -12.02
CA MET A 131 12.32 27.72 -12.42
C MET A 131 12.22 28.96 -11.51
N GLY A 132 13.13 29.12 -10.54
CA GLY A 132 13.15 30.29 -9.65
C GLY A 132 12.08 30.27 -8.55
N TYR A 133 11.37 29.16 -8.38
CA TYR A 133 10.37 28.98 -7.32
C TYR A 133 10.63 27.68 -6.54
N PRO A 134 11.63 27.64 -5.65
CA PRO A 134 12.00 26.41 -4.95
C PRO A 134 10.86 25.82 -4.10
N ILE A 135 10.63 24.53 -4.26
CA ILE A 135 9.63 23.75 -3.52
C ILE A 135 10.34 22.60 -2.79
N GLN A 136 10.08 22.50 -1.49
CA GLN A 136 10.52 21.35 -0.70
C GLN A 136 9.58 20.17 -0.97
N ALA A 137 10.09 19.17 -1.67
CA ALA A 137 9.35 17.96 -2.03
C ALA A 137 9.75 16.80 -1.12
N ILE A 138 8.81 16.34 -0.29
CA ILE A 138 8.98 15.21 0.61
C ILE A 138 8.05 14.08 0.17
N HIS A 139 8.64 12.92 -0.12
CA HIS A 139 7.85 11.73 -0.38
C HIS A 139 7.35 11.16 0.95
N VAL A 140 6.09 10.74 1.00
CA VAL A 140 5.52 10.04 2.15
C VAL A 140 5.25 8.58 1.73
N PRO A 141 5.88 7.58 2.36
CA PRO A 141 5.88 6.21 1.85
C PRO A 141 4.51 5.54 2.01
N LYS A 142 4.03 4.90 0.94
CA LYS A 142 2.81 4.11 0.91
C LYS A 142 2.86 3.03 -0.17
N THR A 143 2.70 1.78 0.22
CA THR A 143 2.50 0.66 -0.70
C THR A 143 1.99 -0.54 0.09
N VAL A 144 1.00 -1.26 -0.45
CA VAL A 144 0.56 -2.54 0.13
C VAL A 144 1.50 -3.68 -0.27
N ASP A 145 2.26 -3.50 -1.35
CA ASP A 145 3.18 -4.50 -1.90
C ASP A 145 4.50 -4.59 -1.13
N ASN A 146 4.74 -3.66 -0.19
CA ASN A 146 5.93 -3.61 0.68
C ASN A 146 7.27 -3.53 -0.08
N ASP A 147 7.25 -2.85 -1.23
CA ASP A 147 8.31 -2.83 -2.23
C ASP A 147 9.18 -1.55 -2.20
N LEU A 148 8.94 -0.61 -1.29
CA LEU A 148 9.85 0.54 -1.13
C LEU A 148 11.17 0.10 -0.46
N PRO A 149 12.33 0.54 -0.99
CA PRO A 149 13.64 0.20 -0.43
C PRO A 149 13.94 1.03 0.83
N ILE A 150 14.99 0.62 1.55
CA ILE A 150 15.55 1.28 2.74
C ILE A 150 14.66 1.24 3.99
N THR A 151 13.35 1.50 3.86
CA THR A 151 12.39 1.33 4.95
C THR A 151 12.23 -0.16 5.31
N ASP A 152 12.14 -0.49 6.60
CA ASP A 152 11.95 -1.86 7.08
C ASP A 152 10.66 -2.46 6.51
N ASN A 153 9.59 -1.67 6.50
CA ASN A 153 8.29 -1.99 5.92
C ASN A 153 7.62 -0.71 5.41
N CYS A 154 6.49 -0.88 4.71
CA CYS A 154 5.74 0.22 4.12
C CYS A 154 4.37 0.41 4.81
N PRO A 155 3.93 1.67 5.04
CA PRO A 155 2.58 1.95 5.49
C PRO A 155 1.51 1.35 4.56
N GLY A 156 0.58 0.59 5.15
CA GLY A 156 -0.47 -0.16 4.47
C GLY A 156 -0.22 -1.65 4.41
N PHE A 157 1.04 -2.08 4.29
CA PHE A 157 1.38 -3.50 4.19
C PHE A 157 0.99 -4.28 5.45
N GLY A 158 1.31 -3.76 6.65
CA GLY A 158 1.04 -4.48 7.90
C GLY A 158 -0.44 -4.77 8.09
N SER A 159 -1.32 -3.85 7.67
CA SER A 159 -2.78 -4.05 7.71
C SER A 159 -3.27 -5.06 6.68
N VAL A 160 -2.76 -5.04 5.44
CA VAL A 160 -3.09 -6.06 4.44
C VAL A 160 -2.62 -7.43 4.89
N ALA A 161 -1.40 -7.53 5.42
CA ALA A 161 -0.85 -8.77 5.96
C ALA A 161 -1.72 -9.31 7.10
N LYS A 162 -2.18 -8.44 8.01
CA LYS A 162 -3.10 -8.81 9.10
C LYS A 162 -4.41 -9.36 8.57
N TYR A 163 -5.03 -8.65 7.62
CA TYR A 163 -6.26 -9.10 6.96
C TYR A 163 -6.08 -10.48 6.31
N ILE A 164 -5.04 -10.67 5.48
CA ILE A 164 -4.82 -11.95 4.78
C ILE A 164 -4.56 -13.10 5.75
N ALA A 165 -3.81 -12.88 6.83
CA ALA A 165 -3.59 -13.91 7.83
C ALA A 165 -4.90 -14.31 8.54
N ILE A 166 -5.73 -13.33 8.93
CA ILE A 166 -7.03 -13.59 9.56
C ILE A 166 -7.97 -14.31 8.59
N SER A 167 -8.12 -13.82 7.37
CA SER A 167 -8.99 -14.45 6.37
C SER A 167 -8.53 -15.87 6.02
N THR A 168 -7.21 -16.11 5.95
CA THR A 168 -6.67 -17.46 5.72
C THR A 168 -6.96 -18.37 6.90
N LEU A 169 -6.84 -17.87 8.13
CA LEU A 169 -7.15 -18.62 9.35
C LEU A 169 -8.64 -18.99 9.39
N GLU A 170 -9.53 -18.03 9.24
CA GLU A 170 -10.99 -18.22 9.28
C GLU A 170 -11.45 -19.20 8.19
N ALA A 171 -10.98 -19.02 6.95
CA ALA A 171 -11.30 -19.94 5.86
C ALA A 171 -10.72 -21.35 6.08
N SER A 172 -9.56 -21.46 6.74
CA SER A 172 -8.98 -22.75 7.09
C SER A 172 -9.81 -23.49 8.13
N PHE A 173 -10.41 -22.78 9.10
CA PHE A 173 -11.34 -23.37 10.06
C PHE A 173 -12.63 -23.84 9.39
N ASP A 174 -13.17 -23.05 8.47
CA ASP A 174 -14.37 -23.42 7.69
C ASP A 174 -14.12 -24.71 6.90
N VAL A 175 -13.09 -24.72 6.03
CA VAL A 175 -12.82 -25.89 5.18
C VAL A 175 -12.45 -27.13 6.00
N ALA A 176 -11.75 -26.97 7.13
CA ALA A 176 -11.46 -28.08 8.05
C ALA A 176 -12.74 -28.76 8.55
N SER A 177 -13.77 -27.97 8.91
CA SER A 177 -15.04 -28.48 9.43
C SER A 177 -15.84 -29.26 8.38
N MET A 178 -15.65 -28.95 7.09
CA MET A 178 -16.39 -29.54 5.97
C MET A 178 -15.66 -30.70 5.27
N ALA A 179 -14.37 -30.90 5.57
CA ALA A 179 -13.45 -31.73 4.81
C ALA A 179 -13.76 -33.22 4.76
N LYS A 180 -14.53 -33.74 5.71
CA LYS A 180 -14.82 -35.17 5.82
C LYS A 180 -15.65 -35.68 4.64
N THR A 181 -16.65 -34.90 4.20
CA THR A 181 -17.62 -35.32 3.20
C THR A 181 -17.86 -34.31 2.07
N SER A 182 -17.27 -33.11 2.14
CA SER A 182 -17.49 -32.04 1.15
C SER A 182 -16.16 -31.43 0.67
N THR A 183 -16.01 -30.12 0.84
CA THR A 183 -14.87 -29.33 0.34
C THR A 183 -13.58 -29.74 1.02
N LYS A 184 -12.57 -30.12 0.23
CA LYS A 184 -11.24 -30.45 0.75
C LYS A 184 -10.20 -29.35 0.55
N VAL A 185 -10.44 -28.42 -0.38
CA VAL A 185 -9.48 -27.36 -0.68
C VAL A 185 -10.15 -25.99 -0.76
N PHE A 186 -9.56 -24.99 -0.11
CA PHE A 186 -9.94 -23.60 -0.27
C PHE A 186 -8.80 -22.82 -0.94
N VAL A 187 -9.10 -22.01 -1.96
CA VAL A 187 -8.13 -21.18 -2.67
C VAL A 187 -8.43 -19.69 -2.47
N LEU A 188 -7.51 -18.94 -1.88
CA LEU A 188 -7.60 -17.49 -1.69
C LEU A 188 -6.64 -16.77 -2.63
N GLU A 189 -7.19 -15.97 -3.55
CA GLU A 189 -6.41 -15.04 -4.36
C GLU A 189 -6.20 -13.71 -3.65
N VAL A 190 -4.94 -13.25 -3.70
CA VAL A 190 -4.48 -12.02 -3.05
C VAL A 190 -3.68 -11.15 -4.03
N MET A 191 -3.69 -9.83 -3.81
CA MET A 191 -2.80 -8.91 -4.55
C MET A 191 -1.31 -9.26 -4.34
N GLY A 192 -0.46 -8.80 -5.27
CA GLY A 192 0.99 -8.93 -5.17
C GLY A 192 1.65 -9.21 -6.52
N ARG A 193 1.52 -8.27 -7.46
CA ARG A 193 1.97 -8.42 -8.86
C ARG A 193 3.44 -8.82 -9.02
N HIS A 194 4.34 -8.19 -8.28
CA HIS A 194 5.79 -8.35 -8.45
C HIS A 194 6.45 -9.05 -7.25
N ALA A 195 5.85 -8.95 -6.07
CA ALA A 195 6.42 -9.48 -4.84
C ALA A 195 5.39 -10.27 -4.02
N GLY A 196 5.85 -11.35 -3.39
CA GLY A 196 5.06 -12.31 -2.63
C GLY A 196 4.77 -11.93 -1.18
N TRP A 197 5.01 -10.68 -0.77
CA TRP A 197 4.87 -10.23 0.62
C TRP A 197 3.47 -10.44 1.20
N ILE A 198 2.43 -10.16 0.39
CA ILE A 198 1.03 -10.34 0.79
C ILE A 198 0.68 -11.83 0.87
N ALA A 199 1.09 -12.63 -0.12
CA ALA A 199 0.88 -14.08 -0.10
C ALA A 199 1.59 -14.74 1.10
N ALA A 200 2.79 -14.27 1.45
CA ALA A 200 3.53 -14.72 2.63
C ALA A 200 2.75 -14.53 3.93
N ALA A 201 1.94 -13.47 4.03
CA ALA A 201 1.11 -13.22 5.20
C ALA A 201 0.05 -14.31 5.43
N GLY A 202 -0.42 -14.99 4.37
CA GLY A 202 -1.30 -16.15 4.50
C GLY A 202 -0.68 -17.28 5.32
N GLY A 203 0.63 -17.48 5.18
CA GLY A 203 1.39 -18.46 5.97
C GLY A 203 1.43 -18.16 7.48
N MET A 204 1.13 -16.93 7.89
CA MET A 204 1.06 -16.55 9.31
C MET A 204 -0.15 -17.15 10.04
N ALA A 205 -1.15 -17.65 9.31
CA ALA A 205 -2.31 -18.32 9.92
C ALA A 205 -1.93 -19.65 10.60
N SER A 206 -0.95 -20.38 10.06
CA SER A 206 -0.38 -21.57 10.72
C SER A 206 0.67 -21.15 11.75
N THR A 207 0.71 -21.80 12.91
CA THR A 207 1.74 -21.61 13.94
C THR A 207 2.43 -22.93 14.30
N GLU A 208 3.48 -22.88 15.14
CA GLU A 208 4.14 -24.10 15.64
C GLU A 208 3.24 -24.90 16.60
N LYS A 209 2.26 -24.26 17.24
CA LYS A 209 1.31 -24.92 18.14
C LYS A 209 0.08 -25.44 17.42
N ASP A 210 -0.39 -24.66 16.44
CA ASP A 210 -1.58 -24.92 15.65
C ASP A 210 -1.16 -24.93 14.17
N GLU A 211 -0.65 -26.07 13.73
CA GLU A 211 -0.25 -26.26 12.33
C GLU A 211 -1.49 -26.34 11.43
N LEU A 212 -1.47 -25.59 10.33
CA LEU A 212 -2.54 -25.60 9.32
C LEU A 212 -1.93 -25.90 7.95
N PRO A 213 -2.60 -26.70 7.09
CA PRO A 213 -2.09 -27.12 5.79
C PRO A 213 -2.19 -26.00 4.75
N ILE A 214 -1.27 -25.03 4.80
CA ILE A 214 -1.27 -23.85 3.93
C ILE A 214 -0.21 -23.99 2.84
N VAL A 215 -0.65 -23.95 1.58
CA VAL A 215 0.22 -23.92 0.38
C VAL A 215 0.20 -22.52 -0.21
N ILE A 216 1.36 -21.92 -0.40
CA ILE A 216 1.50 -20.55 -0.91
C ILE A 216 2.11 -20.57 -2.31
N LEU A 217 1.49 -19.85 -3.25
CA LEU A 217 2.03 -19.63 -4.60
C LEU A 217 2.55 -18.20 -4.72
N PHE A 218 3.88 -18.06 -4.77
CA PHE A 218 4.59 -16.79 -4.81
C PHE A 218 4.90 -16.33 -6.24
N PRO A 219 4.89 -15.01 -6.53
CA PRO A 219 5.43 -14.46 -7.78
C PRO A 219 6.90 -14.82 -8.03
N GLU A 220 7.69 -14.95 -6.95
CA GLU A 220 9.13 -15.28 -7.01
C GLU A 220 9.40 -16.76 -7.35
N VAL A 221 8.40 -17.64 -7.28
CA VAL A 221 8.54 -19.07 -7.50
C VAL A 221 7.81 -19.46 -8.78
N THR A 222 8.57 -19.91 -9.80
CA THR A 222 7.99 -20.41 -11.05
C THR A 222 7.01 -21.55 -10.78
N PHE A 223 5.77 -21.40 -11.24
CA PHE A 223 4.73 -22.38 -11.03
C PHE A 223 5.06 -23.71 -11.72
N ASN A 224 4.89 -24.80 -10.97
CA ASN A 224 5.06 -26.15 -11.47
C ASN A 224 3.84 -26.99 -11.07
N LYS A 225 2.94 -27.24 -12.03
CA LYS A 225 1.66 -27.95 -11.82
C LYS A 225 1.86 -29.27 -11.07
N LYS A 226 2.83 -30.10 -11.47
CA LYS A 226 3.07 -31.40 -10.84
C LYS A 226 3.47 -31.26 -9.36
N ARG A 227 4.48 -30.44 -9.06
CA ARG A 227 4.94 -30.21 -7.69
C ARG A 227 3.85 -29.61 -6.80
N PHE A 228 3.03 -28.72 -7.36
CA PHE A 228 1.89 -28.13 -6.67
C PHE A 228 0.83 -29.17 -6.31
N LEU A 229 0.39 -29.98 -7.28
CA LEU A 229 -0.59 -31.04 -7.04
C LEU A 229 -0.06 -32.09 -6.05
N ASP A 230 1.22 -32.47 -6.17
CA ASP A 230 1.86 -33.39 -5.22
C ASP A 230 1.82 -32.80 -3.79
N LYS A 231 2.12 -31.50 -3.63
CA LYS A 231 2.07 -30.83 -2.31
C LYS A 231 0.65 -30.76 -1.74
N VAL A 232 -0.34 -30.37 -2.55
CA VAL A 232 -1.75 -30.31 -2.11
C VAL A 232 -2.26 -31.69 -1.72
N LYS A 233 -1.91 -32.73 -2.49
CA LYS A 233 -2.27 -34.12 -2.18
C LYS A 233 -1.70 -34.58 -0.84
N THR A 234 -0.43 -34.26 -0.55
CA THR A 234 0.19 -34.57 0.75
C THR A 234 -0.55 -33.87 1.88
N MET A 235 -0.83 -32.57 1.75
CA MET A 235 -1.55 -31.80 2.77
C MET A 235 -2.94 -32.36 3.05
N VAL A 236 -3.72 -32.68 2.02
CA VAL A 236 -5.04 -33.29 2.17
C VAL A 236 -4.97 -34.69 2.78
N LYS A 237 -3.92 -35.47 2.48
CA LYS A 237 -3.74 -36.80 3.07
C LYS A 237 -3.44 -36.73 4.56
N GLU A 238 -2.62 -35.76 4.98
CA GLU A 238 -2.17 -35.61 6.37
C GLU A 238 -3.21 -34.92 7.25
N PHE A 239 -3.85 -33.85 6.76
CA PHE A 239 -4.75 -32.99 7.54
C PHE A 239 -6.23 -33.16 7.18
N GLY A 240 -6.54 -33.91 6.11
CA GLY A 240 -7.90 -34.06 5.58
C GLY A 240 -8.35 -32.94 4.63
N TYR A 241 -7.67 -31.79 4.65
CA TYR A 241 -7.93 -30.59 3.84
C TYR A 241 -6.64 -29.82 3.48
N CYS A 242 -6.77 -28.76 2.67
CA CYS A 242 -5.68 -27.84 2.35
C CYS A 242 -6.22 -26.43 2.08
N SER A 243 -5.53 -25.40 2.57
CA SER A 243 -5.75 -24.01 2.17
C SER A 243 -4.64 -23.59 1.21
N VAL A 244 -4.99 -22.84 0.16
CA VAL A 244 -4.05 -22.34 -0.84
C VAL A 244 -4.14 -20.81 -0.88
N VAL A 245 -3.02 -20.13 -0.74
CA VAL A 245 -2.93 -18.67 -0.91
C VAL A 245 -2.13 -18.39 -2.17
N VAL A 246 -2.76 -17.75 -3.15
CA VAL A 246 -2.16 -17.50 -4.47
C VAL A 246 -2.07 -16.01 -4.74
N SER A 247 -0.86 -15.53 -5.05
CA SER A 247 -0.71 -14.17 -5.56
C SER A 247 -1.23 -14.06 -7.00
N GLU A 248 -1.90 -12.94 -7.32
CA GLU A 248 -2.24 -12.56 -8.69
C GLU A 248 -1.02 -12.56 -9.64
N GLY A 249 0.19 -12.37 -9.09
CA GLY A 249 1.45 -12.26 -9.83
C GLY A 249 2.15 -13.58 -10.17
N VAL A 250 1.55 -14.75 -9.89
CA VAL A 250 2.19 -16.04 -10.14
C VAL A 250 2.38 -16.30 -11.64
N ARG A 251 3.57 -16.82 -11.99
CA ARG A 251 3.99 -17.04 -13.38
C ARG A 251 4.31 -18.50 -13.67
N ASP A 252 4.07 -18.91 -14.91
CA ASP A 252 4.48 -20.20 -15.43
C ASP A 252 5.96 -20.21 -15.89
N ARG A 253 6.41 -21.33 -16.46
CA ARG A 253 7.78 -21.48 -16.99
C ARG A 253 8.09 -20.60 -18.19
N SER A 254 7.06 -20.13 -18.92
CA SER A 254 7.23 -19.18 -20.02
C SER A 254 7.36 -17.74 -19.53
N GLY A 255 7.22 -17.51 -18.22
CA GLY A 255 7.25 -16.19 -17.61
C GLY A 255 5.93 -15.43 -17.74
N LYS A 256 4.88 -16.07 -18.26
CA LYS A 256 3.54 -15.51 -18.37
C LYS A 256 2.78 -15.68 -17.06
N PHE A 257 1.89 -14.74 -16.76
CA PHE A 257 0.99 -14.88 -15.62
C PHE A 257 0.05 -16.07 -15.83
N LEU A 258 -0.25 -16.81 -14.75
CA LEU A 258 -1.20 -17.93 -14.82
C LEU A 258 -2.61 -17.50 -15.21
N ALA A 259 -2.98 -16.26 -14.85
CA ALA A 259 -4.20 -15.61 -15.28
C ALA A 259 -3.83 -14.31 -16.00
N ASP A 260 -3.49 -14.41 -17.29
CA ASP A 260 -3.35 -13.26 -18.17
C ASP A 260 -4.66 -13.08 -18.95
N GLN A 261 -5.40 -12.01 -18.65
CA GLN A 261 -6.64 -11.66 -19.36
C GLN A 261 -6.38 -10.81 -20.62
N GLY A 262 -5.12 -10.48 -20.94
CA GLY A 262 -4.73 -9.69 -22.12
C GLY A 262 -5.09 -8.20 -22.07
N LEU A 263 -5.75 -7.73 -21.02
CA LEU A 263 -6.06 -6.32 -20.78
C LEU A 263 -4.85 -5.61 -20.15
N ARG A 264 -4.65 -4.31 -20.40
CA ARG A 264 -3.58 -3.50 -19.78
C ARG A 264 -4.16 -2.26 -19.10
N ASP A 265 -3.59 -1.87 -17.95
CA ASP A 265 -3.95 -0.66 -17.22
C ASP A 265 -3.26 0.60 -17.80
N ALA A 266 -3.60 1.77 -17.25
CA ALA A 266 -3.05 3.07 -17.67
C ALA A 266 -1.54 3.22 -17.48
N PHE A 267 -0.88 2.31 -16.75
CA PHE A 267 0.58 2.26 -16.60
C PHE A 267 1.22 1.23 -17.55
N GLY A 268 0.43 0.55 -18.39
CA GLY A 268 0.89 -0.48 -19.32
C GLY A 268 1.05 -1.87 -18.69
N HIS A 269 0.62 -2.06 -17.43
CA HIS A 269 0.67 -3.34 -16.74
C HIS A 269 -0.53 -4.22 -17.11
N ALA A 270 -0.33 -5.53 -17.30
CA ALA A 270 -1.42 -6.46 -17.56
C ALA A 270 -2.46 -6.41 -16.42
N GLN A 271 -3.76 -6.31 -16.70
CA GLN A 271 -4.78 -6.42 -15.66
C GLN A 271 -4.74 -7.85 -15.12
N LEU A 272 -4.46 -7.95 -13.81
CA LEU A 272 -4.39 -9.23 -13.10
C LEU A 272 -5.69 -9.43 -12.33
N GLY A 273 -6.03 -10.70 -12.13
CA GLY A 273 -7.27 -11.13 -11.50
C GLY A 273 -7.74 -12.47 -12.06
N GLY A 274 -8.26 -13.34 -11.21
CA GLY A 274 -8.87 -14.62 -11.61
C GLY A 274 -7.89 -15.80 -11.66
N VAL A 275 -6.78 -15.73 -10.94
CA VAL A 275 -5.88 -16.89 -10.75
C VAL A 275 -6.47 -17.91 -9.77
N ALA A 276 -7.32 -17.51 -8.82
CA ALA A 276 -8.05 -18.41 -7.92
C ALA A 276 -8.84 -19.50 -8.68
N PRO A 277 -9.76 -19.17 -9.61
CA PRO A 277 -10.49 -20.20 -10.36
C PRO A 277 -9.57 -21.06 -11.24
N VAL A 278 -8.49 -20.52 -11.80
CA VAL A 278 -7.48 -21.30 -12.55
C VAL A 278 -6.82 -22.35 -11.67
N VAL A 279 -6.34 -21.96 -10.48
CA VAL A 279 -5.70 -22.85 -9.52
C VAL A 279 -6.68 -23.90 -8.98
N ALA A 280 -7.92 -23.50 -8.69
CA ALA A 280 -8.97 -24.40 -8.25
C ALA A 280 -9.28 -25.48 -9.30
N ASN A 281 -9.39 -25.10 -10.58
CA ASN A 281 -9.59 -26.04 -11.68
C ASN A 281 -8.41 -27.00 -11.85
N ILE A 282 -7.16 -26.51 -11.73
CA ILE A 282 -5.96 -27.35 -11.74
C ILE A 282 -6.04 -28.44 -10.65
N ILE A 283 -6.50 -28.09 -9.44
CA ILE A 283 -6.68 -29.05 -8.33
C ILE A 283 -7.77 -30.08 -8.66
N LYS A 284 -8.91 -29.64 -9.19
CA LYS A 284 -10.03 -30.54 -9.51
C LYS A 284 -9.68 -31.53 -10.61
N GLU A 285 -9.08 -31.06 -11.69
CA GLU A 285 -8.63 -31.92 -12.80
C GLU A 285 -7.52 -32.88 -12.36
N GLY A 286 -6.58 -32.40 -11.53
CA GLY A 286 -5.41 -33.17 -11.13
C GLY A 286 -5.66 -34.17 -10.00
N LEU A 287 -6.57 -33.88 -9.07
CA LEU A 287 -6.75 -34.65 -7.83
C LEU A 287 -8.21 -35.04 -7.55
N GLY A 288 -9.18 -34.52 -8.28
CA GLY A 288 -10.60 -34.80 -8.09
C GLY A 288 -11.24 -34.11 -6.87
N TYR A 289 -10.47 -33.43 -6.02
CA TYR A 289 -10.95 -32.79 -4.80
C TYR A 289 -11.98 -31.69 -5.07
N LYS A 290 -13.04 -31.67 -4.26
CA LYS A 290 -14.02 -30.57 -4.23
C LYS A 290 -13.34 -29.34 -3.62
N TYR A 291 -13.55 -28.19 -4.24
CA TYR A 291 -12.93 -26.93 -3.85
C TYR A 291 -13.94 -25.83 -3.59
N HIS A 292 -13.51 -24.80 -2.87
CA HIS A 292 -14.04 -23.45 -2.93
C HIS A 292 -12.90 -22.47 -3.21
N TRP A 293 -13.23 -21.29 -3.71
CA TRP A 293 -12.25 -20.23 -3.90
C TRP A 293 -12.86 -18.86 -3.61
N GLY A 294 -12.00 -17.89 -3.28
CA GLY A 294 -12.37 -16.50 -3.07
C GLY A 294 -11.27 -15.56 -3.56
N VAL A 295 -11.67 -14.35 -3.96
CA VAL A 295 -10.75 -13.29 -4.37
C VAL A 295 -10.94 -12.12 -3.41
N ALA A 296 -9.88 -11.75 -2.68
CA ALA A 296 -9.99 -10.67 -1.70
C ALA A 296 -10.09 -9.29 -2.36
N ASP A 297 -9.42 -9.09 -3.50
CA ASP A 297 -9.42 -7.86 -4.29
C ASP A 297 -9.36 -6.58 -3.41
N TYR A 298 -10.27 -5.63 -3.54
CA TYR A 298 -10.20 -4.37 -2.80
C TYR A 298 -10.39 -4.53 -1.29
N LEU A 299 -11.04 -5.59 -0.83
CA LEU A 299 -11.29 -5.81 0.60
C LEU A 299 -9.98 -5.83 1.38
N GLN A 300 -8.96 -6.52 0.87
CA GLN A 300 -7.69 -6.67 1.58
C GLN A 300 -6.97 -5.36 1.84
N ARG A 301 -7.12 -4.37 0.94
CA ARG A 301 -6.47 -3.05 1.07
C ARG A 301 -7.39 -1.98 1.65
N ALA A 302 -8.66 -2.27 1.86
CA ALA A 302 -9.64 -1.36 2.46
C ALA A 302 -10.10 -1.80 3.87
N ALA A 303 -9.56 -2.89 4.39
CA ALA A 303 -9.92 -3.53 5.66
C ALA A 303 -9.50 -2.73 6.92
N ARG A 304 -9.87 -1.45 7.03
CA ARG A 304 -9.56 -0.62 8.20
C ARG A 304 -10.23 -1.13 9.47
N HIS A 305 -11.34 -1.85 9.36
CA HIS A 305 -12.03 -2.49 10.48
C HIS A 305 -11.17 -3.50 11.24
N ILE A 306 -10.12 -4.06 10.63
CA ILE A 306 -9.22 -5.05 11.26
C ILE A 306 -7.74 -4.70 11.09
N ALA A 307 -7.42 -3.42 10.83
CA ALA A 307 -6.07 -2.96 10.58
C ALA A 307 -5.08 -3.30 11.70
N SER A 308 -3.80 -3.38 11.33
CA SER A 308 -2.70 -3.54 12.29
C SER A 308 -2.49 -2.23 13.03
N LYS A 309 -2.53 -2.26 14.36
CA LYS A 309 -2.23 -1.09 15.20
C LYS A 309 -0.83 -0.55 14.91
N THR A 310 0.14 -1.46 14.77
CA THR A 310 1.52 -1.10 14.41
C THR A 310 1.59 -0.33 13.09
N ASP A 311 0.86 -0.79 12.07
CA ASP A 311 0.82 -0.14 10.75
C ASP A 311 0.12 1.23 10.81
N VAL A 312 -0.97 1.37 11.57
CA VAL A 312 -1.66 2.66 11.80
C VAL A 312 -0.73 3.68 12.46
N GLU A 313 -0.01 3.26 13.50
CA GLU A 313 0.95 4.12 14.21
C GLU A 313 2.11 4.55 13.32
N GLN A 314 2.68 3.62 12.57
CA GLN A 314 3.74 3.88 11.60
C GLN A 314 3.26 4.82 10.48
N ALA A 315 2.09 4.57 9.90
CA ALA A 315 1.50 5.41 8.86
C ALA A 315 1.32 6.86 9.32
N TYR A 316 0.77 7.07 10.52
CA TYR A 316 0.65 8.39 11.12
C TYR A 316 2.02 9.05 11.38
N ALA A 317 2.97 8.29 11.92
CA ALA A 317 4.31 8.80 12.20
C ALA A 317 5.07 9.22 10.93
N MET A 318 4.90 8.52 9.81
CA MET A 318 5.50 8.91 8.52
C MET A 318 4.94 10.26 8.03
N GLY A 319 3.63 10.49 8.19
CA GLY A 319 3.02 11.78 7.86
C GLY A 319 3.56 12.92 8.73
N ARG A 320 3.65 12.70 10.05
CA ARG A 320 4.26 13.65 10.98
C ARG A 320 5.72 13.94 10.65
N ALA A 321 6.51 12.90 10.41
CA ALA A 321 7.94 13.01 10.11
C ALA A 321 8.20 13.78 8.82
N ALA A 322 7.37 13.59 7.79
CA ALA A 322 7.51 14.32 6.53
C ALA A 322 7.44 15.84 6.73
N VAL A 323 6.47 16.32 7.54
CA VAL A 323 6.35 17.74 7.89
C VAL A 323 7.54 18.20 8.73
N GLN A 324 7.97 17.40 9.72
CA GLN A 324 9.12 17.74 10.56
C GLN A 324 10.42 17.87 9.74
N PHE A 325 10.65 16.98 8.78
CA PHE A 325 11.82 17.05 7.90
C PHE A 325 11.81 18.29 7.01
N ALA A 326 10.66 18.65 6.45
CA ALA A 326 10.52 19.90 5.70
C ALA A 326 10.82 21.13 6.58
N LEU A 327 10.29 21.15 7.81
CA LEU A 327 10.53 22.24 8.78
C LEU A 327 12.00 22.32 9.25
N GLN A 328 12.74 21.22 9.20
CA GLN A 328 14.18 21.15 9.45
C GLN A 328 15.02 21.56 8.23
N GLY A 329 14.39 21.90 7.11
CA GLY A 329 15.07 22.33 5.89
C GLY A 329 15.47 21.18 4.96
N HIS A 330 15.10 19.94 5.27
CA HIS A 330 15.36 18.82 4.37
C HIS A 330 14.47 18.89 3.12
N ASN A 331 15.02 18.43 2.00
CA ASN A 331 14.36 18.39 0.70
C ASN A 331 14.75 17.10 -0.01
N SER A 332 13.89 16.59 -0.90
CA SER A 332 14.12 15.35 -1.66
C SER A 332 14.48 14.17 -0.75
N VAL A 333 13.68 13.99 0.32
CA VAL A 333 13.80 12.87 1.26
C VAL A 333 12.48 12.13 1.45
N MET A 334 12.57 10.93 2.01
CA MET A 334 11.48 10.07 2.45
C MET A 334 11.71 9.68 3.92
N PRO A 335 10.73 9.83 4.82
CA PRO A 335 10.80 9.23 6.14
C PRO A 335 10.73 7.71 6.04
N THR A 336 11.51 7.02 6.87
CA THR A 336 11.59 5.56 6.86
C THR A 336 11.24 4.98 8.22
N ILE A 337 10.78 3.74 8.21
CA ILE A 337 10.65 2.94 9.42
C ILE A 337 11.94 2.16 9.58
N VAL A 338 12.64 2.35 10.69
CA VAL A 338 13.89 1.65 11.01
C VAL A 338 13.64 0.72 12.19
N ARG A 339 13.68 -0.59 11.93
CA ARG A 339 13.60 -1.62 12.96
C ARG A 339 14.85 -1.56 13.85
N ALA A 340 14.66 -1.28 15.13
CA ALA A 340 15.71 -1.15 16.15
C ALA A 340 15.89 -2.43 16.98
N SER A 341 14.82 -3.22 17.16
CA SER A 341 14.88 -4.51 17.84
C SER A 341 13.74 -5.41 17.35
N ASN A 342 13.96 -6.73 17.40
CA ASN A 342 12.94 -7.73 17.06
C ASN A 342 12.14 -8.22 18.28
N LYS A 343 12.78 -8.31 19.45
CA LYS A 343 12.20 -8.87 20.68
C LYS A 343 12.74 -8.09 21.90
N PRO A 344 11.94 -7.19 22.50
CA PRO A 344 10.65 -6.70 22.01
C PRO A 344 10.80 -5.93 20.69
N TYR A 345 9.79 -5.98 19.83
CA TYR A 345 9.82 -5.22 18.58
C TYR A 345 9.83 -3.73 18.89
N ARG A 346 10.82 -3.02 18.32
CA ARG A 346 10.96 -1.57 18.42
C ARG A 346 11.34 -1.01 17.08
N TRP A 347 10.79 0.14 16.74
CA TRP A 347 11.10 0.88 15.53
C TRP A 347 11.27 2.36 15.84
N LYS A 348 11.98 3.07 14.96
CA LYS A 348 12.14 4.52 15.01
C LYS A 348 11.98 5.10 13.60
N VAL A 349 11.76 6.41 13.54
CA VAL A 349 11.76 7.14 12.26
C VAL A 349 13.21 7.34 11.81
N GLY A 350 13.50 6.98 10.57
CA GLY A 350 14.71 7.33 9.86
C GLY A 350 14.42 8.25 8.66
N MET A 351 15.44 8.50 7.86
CA MET A 351 15.35 9.33 6.66
C MET A 351 16.18 8.71 5.54
N ALA A 352 15.63 8.71 4.33
CA ALA A 352 16.31 8.26 3.12
C ALA A 352 16.27 9.33 2.02
N PRO A 353 17.36 9.56 1.29
CA PRO A 353 17.35 10.47 0.14
C PRO A 353 16.62 9.82 -1.05
N LEU A 354 15.77 10.58 -1.76
CA LEU A 354 14.93 10.04 -2.84
C LEU A 354 15.73 9.43 -3.99
N LYS A 355 16.95 9.91 -4.25
CA LYS A 355 17.85 9.31 -5.25
C LYS A 355 18.20 7.84 -4.99
N LYS A 356 18.04 7.35 -3.76
CA LYS A 356 18.25 5.94 -3.39
C LYS A 356 16.94 5.14 -3.29
N VAL A 357 15.79 5.80 -3.54
CA VAL A 357 14.44 5.22 -3.42
C VAL A 357 13.75 5.15 -4.78
N ALA A 358 13.83 6.23 -5.55
CA ALA A 358 13.21 6.33 -6.87
C ALA A 358 13.71 5.21 -7.78
N ASN A 359 12.78 4.54 -8.46
CA ASN A 359 13.03 3.46 -9.43
C ASN A 359 13.80 2.25 -8.87
N VAL A 360 13.75 2.01 -7.55
CA VAL A 360 14.33 0.84 -6.89
C VAL A 360 13.22 0.09 -6.15
N GLU A 361 13.15 -1.22 -6.32
CA GLU A 361 12.15 -2.08 -5.66
C GLU A 361 12.79 -3.07 -4.68
N LYS A 362 12.08 -3.35 -3.59
CA LYS A 362 12.45 -4.32 -2.56
C LYS A 362 11.71 -5.65 -2.81
N MET A 363 12.42 -6.61 -3.40
CA MET A 363 11.93 -7.98 -3.58
C MET A 363 11.91 -8.77 -2.27
N MET A 364 11.08 -9.81 -2.19
CA MET A 364 11.08 -10.73 -1.06
C MET A 364 12.39 -11.55 -1.05
N PRO A 365 13.11 -11.63 0.09
CA PRO A 365 14.32 -12.43 0.16
C PRO A 365 14.03 -13.92 -0.08
N LYS A 366 14.85 -14.61 -0.88
CA LYS A 366 14.74 -16.07 -1.08
C LYS A 366 14.72 -16.86 0.24
N SER A 367 15.48 -16.38 1.24
CA SER A 367 15.53 -17.01 2.58
C SER A 367 14.23 -16.91 3.39
N PHE A 368 13.23 -16.17 2.89
CA PHE A 368 11.90 -16.09 3.50
C PHE A 368 10.94 -17.15 2.97
N ILE A 369 11.26 -17.78 1.84
CA ILE A 369 10.47 -18.83 1.21
C ILE A 369 11.04 -20.20 1.61
N SER A 370 10.17 -21.16 1.93
CA SER A 370 10.57 -22.53 2.25
C SER A 370 11.32 -23.19 1.09
N ARG A 371 12.12 -24.22 1.39
CA ARG A 371 12.94 -24.92 0.38
C ARG A 371 12.09 -25.54 -0.75
N ASP A 372 10.88 -25.99 -0.44
CA ASP A 372 9.95 -26.52 -1.44
C ASP A 372 9.24 -25.42 -2.25
N GLY A 373 9.32 -24.15 -1.84
CA GLY A 373 8.73 -23.01 -2.54
C GLY A 373 7.26 -22.76 -2.22
N PHE A 374 6.67 -23.48 -1.25
CA PHE A 374 5.22 -23.46 -0.98
C PHE A 374 4.84 -22.91 0.40
N GLY A 375 5.79 -22.34 1.15
CA GLY A 375 5.55 -21.83 2.49
C GLY A 375 6.55 -20.74 2.90
N ILE A 376 6.43 -20.29 4.14
CA ILE A 376 7.30 -19.25 4.72
C ILE A 376 8.28 -19.85 5.75
N THR A 377 9.49 -19.31 5.81
CA THR A 377 10.48 -19.70 6.82
C THR A 377 10.27 -18.99 8.14
N LYS A 378 10.94 -19.48 9.21
CA LYS A 378 10.99 -18.78 10.49
C LYS A 378 11.49 -17.34 10.37
N ARG A 379 12.45 -17.06 9.47
CA ARG A 379 12.95 -15.70 9.22
C ARG A 379 11.85 -14.78 8.68
N CYS A 380 11.02 -15.29 7.79
CA CYS A 380 9.85 -14.56 7.28
C CYS A 380 8.85 -14.28 8.42
N ARG A 381 8.53 -15.29 9.24
CA ARG A 381 7.65 -15.14 10.40
C ARG A 381 8.15 -14.09 11.39
N ASP A 382 9.44 -14.13 11.72
CA ASP A 382 10.08 -13.16 12.63
C ASP A 382 10.02 -11.73 12.08
N TYR A 383 10.06 -11.56 10.75
CA TYR A 383 9.90 -10.26 10.08
C TYR A 383 8.45 -9.76 10.07
N LEU A 384 7.49 -10.62 9.70
CA LEU A 384 6.08 -10.27 9.51
C LEU A 384 5.29 -10.11 10.81
N ALA A 385 5.52 -10.99 11.79
CA ALA A 385 4.71 -11.04 13.02
C ALA A 385 4.60 -9.69 13.75
N PRO A 386 5.66 -8.88 13.89
CA PRO A 386 5.54 -7.59 14.53
C PRO A 386 4.75 -6.55 13.72
N LEU A 387 4.74 -6.66 12.38
CA LEU A 387 4.09 -5.69 11.49
C LEU A 387 2.56 -5.81 11.51
N MET A 388 2.06 -6.99 11.87
CA MET A 388 0.63 -7.30 11.98
C MET A 388 0.11 -7.16 13.42
N ARG A 389 0.95 -6.73 14.37
CA ARG A 389 0.64 -6.80 15.79
C ARG A 389 -0.34 -5.69 16.20
N GLY A 390 -1.33 -6.10 16.98
CA GLY A 390 -2.28 -5.25 17.68
C GLY A 390 -3.46 -4.82 16.81
N GLU A 391 -4.54 -4.48 17.48
CA GLU A 391 -5.82 -4.10 16.90
C GLU A 391 -6.06 -2.61 17.16
N ASP A 392 -6.49 -1.90 16.13
CA ASP A 392 -6.90 -0.50 16.22
C ASP A 392 -8.28 -0.41 15.58
N TYR A 393 -9.34 -0.75 16.31
CA TYR A 393 -10.69 -0.76 15.75
C TYR A 393 -11.20 0.68 15.53
N PRO A 394 -11.88 0.97 14.39
CA PRO A 394 -12.60 2.23 14.26
C PRO A 394 -13.77 2.30 15.25
N PRO A 395 -14.28 3.49 15.61
CA PRO A 395 -15.56 3.59 16.29
C PRO A 395 -16.69 3.05 15.41
N TYR A 396 -17.72 2.49 16.02
CA TYR A 396 -18.88 1.93 15.32
C TYR A 396 -20.14 2.76 15.61
N LYS A 397 -21.07 2.75 14.67
CA LYS A 397 -22.42 3.26 14.81
C LYS A 397 -23.37 2.38 13.99
N ASP A 398 -24.49 1.97 14.58
CA ASP A 398 -25.52 1.18 13.90
C ASP A 398 -24.96 -0.12 13.27
N GLY A 399 -24.01 -0.77 13.95
CA GLY A 399 -23.38 -2.03 13.51
C GLY A 399 -22.27 -1.87 12.46
N LEU A 400 -21.97 -0.66 11.98
CA LEU A 400 -20.95 -0.40 10.96
C LEU A 400 -19.87 0.57 11.45
N PRO A 401 -18.64 0.49 10.89
CA PRO A 401 -17.61 1.49 11.18
C PRO A 401 -18.06 2.91 10.82
N ARG A 402 -17.90 3.84 11.76
CA ARG A 402 -18.19 5.27 11.55
C ARG A 402 -17.02 5.96 10.86
N TYR A 403 -16.89 5.73 9.55
CA TYR A 403 -15.90 6.38 8.71
C TYR A 403 -16.27 7.83 8.38
N VAL A 404 -15.26 8.71 8.29
CA VAL A 404 -15.48 10.12 7.96
C VAL A 404 -15.56 10.33 6.45
N ARG A 405 -16.46 11.21 6.01
CA ARG A 405 -16.39 11.85 4.69
C ARG A 405 -16.11 13.33 4.89
N LEU A 406 -14.99 13.79 4.34
CA LEU A 406 -14.60 15.20 4.42
C LEU A 406 -15.51 16.06 3.53
N LYS A 407 -15.64 17.35 3.85
CA LYS A 407 -16.37 18.30 3.00
C LYS A 407 -15.65 18.54 1.67
N ASN A 408 -14.32 18.47 1.69
CA ASN A 408 -13.45 18.68 0.54
C ASN A 408 -13.79 19.97 -0.23
N VAL A 409 -13.92 21.08 0.50
CA VAL A 409 -14.27 22.39 -0.06
C VAL A 409 -13.21 22.82 -1.07
N ALA A 410 -13.64 23.13 -2.29
CA ALA A 410 -12.76 23.56 -3.37
C ALA A 410 -12.12 24.93 -3.10
N VAL A 411 -10.89 25.12 -3.56
CA VAL A 411 -10.20 26.41 -3.62
C VAL A 411 -10.54 27.07 -4.94
N LYS A 412 -10.75 28.39 -4.92
CA LYS A 412 -10.96 29.17 -6.16
C LYS A 412 -9.69 29.10 -7.03
N LYS A 413 -9.87 28.74 -8.30
CA LYS A 413 -8.82 28.81 -9.33
C LYS A 413 -8.27 30.22 -9.46
N LYS A 414 -6.98 30.33 -9.75
CA LYS A 414 -6.23 31.59 -9.92
C LYS A 414 -5.55 31.67 -11.28
N LEU A 415 -5.29 30.53 -11.94
CA LEU A 415 -4.74 30.53 -13.28
C LEU A 415 -5.87 30.63 -14.30
N ASN A 416 -5.68 31.47 -15.31
CA ASN A 416 -6.67 31.70 -16.38
C ASN A 416 -6.63 30.61 -17.48
N GLN A 417 -5.75 29.62 -17.35
CA GLN A 417 -5.57 28.56 -18.33
C GLN A 417 -6.05 27.24 -17.74
N ASP A 418 -7.02 26.60 -18.40
CA ASP A 418 -7.39 25.23 -18.12
C ASP A 418 -6.30 24.27 -18.61
N PHE A 419 -6.10 23.17 -17.87
CA PHE A 419 -5.13 22.14 -18.23
C PHE A 419 -5.86 20.90 -18.71
N LYS A 420 -5.72 20.60 -20.01
CA LYS A 420 -6.16 19.31 -20.57
C LYS A 420 -5.11 18.25 -20.30
N ILE A 421 -5.52 17.25 -19.52
CA ILE A 421 -4.75 16.03 -19.18
C ILE A 421 -4.47 15.23 -20.44
#